data_AF-A0A973TG93-F1
#
_entry.id   AF-A0A973TG93-F1
#
_cell.length_a   1.000
_cell.length_b   1.000
_cell.length_c   1.000
_cell.angle_alpha   90.00
_cell.angle_beta   90.00
_cell.angle_gamma   90.00
#
_symmetry.space_group_name_H-M   'P 1'
#
loop_
_entity.id
_entity.type
_entity.pdbx_description
1 polymer ?
#
loop_
_entity_poly.entity_id
_entity_poly.type
_entity_poly.pdbx_seq_one_letter_code
_entity_poly.pdbx_strand_id
1 'polypeptide(L)'
;MLRRCLLLAALLASTACAPLSAQPLVRMAIVDRDSGQWLPEYRHRGDRWIAGTPAHRYGVRLANTSGERVLVVLSVDGVNAVTGETAGPQQAGYVLDPWENAEIDGWRKSLDDVARFVFTDLPDSYAARTGRPDDVGVIGIAVFREARPLAVLQEAPAPMAGAARAKAAAPA
;
A
#
# COMPACT_ATOMS: atom_id res chain seq x y z
N MET A 1 -31.46 42.93 21.11
CA MET A 1 -30.81 42.47 19.85
C MET A 1 -29.46 41.77 20.06
N LEU A 2 -28.77 41.95 21.20
CA LEU A 2 -27.46 41.34 21.47
C LEU A 2 -27.47 39.83 21.83
N ARG A 3 -28.64 39.25 22.18
CA ARG A 3 -28.77 37.82 22.56
C ARG A 3 -28.82 36.85 21.38
N ARG A 4 -29.09 37.33 20.16
CA ARG A 4 -29.17 36.48 18.95
C ARG A 4 -27.81 36.28 18.27
N CYS A 5 -26.83 37.14 18.51
CA CYS A 5 -25.48 37.00 17.95
C CYS A 5 -24.63 35.93 18.66
N LEU A 6 -24.94 35.59 19.91
CA LEU A 6 -24.19 34.59 20.68
C LEU A 6 -24.47 33.13 20.28
N LEU A 7 -25.60 32.86 19.60
CA LEU A 7 -25.95 31.51 19.18
C LEU A 7 -25.32 31.10 17.84
N LEU A 8 -24.88 32.05 17.00
CA LEU A 8 -24.20 31.74 15.74
C LEU A 8 -22.71 31.41 15.93
N ALA A 9 -22.07 31.95 16.97
CA ALA A 9 -20.65 31.67 17.25
C ALA A 9 -20.42 30.26 17.84
N ALA A 10 -21.43 29.66 18.48
CA ALA A 10 -21.32 28.33 19.07
C ALA A 10 -21.42 27.19 18.04
N LEU A 11 -22.06 27.41 16.87
CA LEU A 11 -22.17 26.40 15.82
C LEU A 11 -20.89 26.24 14.97
N LEU A 12 -20.02 27.25 14.94
CA LEU A 12 -18.74 27.20 14.21
C LEU A 12 -17.60 26.56 15.01
N ALA A 13 -17.78 26.36 16.32
CA ALA A 13 -16.75 25.77 17.19
C ALA A 13 -16.79 24.23 17.23
N SER A 14 -17.83 23.60 16.67
CA SER A 14 -18.03 22.14 16.76
C SER A 14 -17.37 21.34 15.63
N THR A 15 -16.82 21.99 14.60
CA THR A 15 -16.19 21.31 13.45
C THR A 15 -14.69 21.06 13.60
N ALA A 16 -14.07 21.40 14.73
CA ALA A 16 -12.62 21.46 14.86
C ALA A 16 -11.92 20.15 15.28
N CYS A 17 -12.64 19.06 15.55
CA CYS A 17 -12.03 17.79 15.98
C CYS A 17 -12.64 16.58 15.25
N ALA A 18 -12.51 16.53 13.93
CA ALA A 18 -12.43 15.23 13.27
C ALA A 18 -10.99 14.74 13.40
N PRO A 19 -10.72 13.52 13.91
CA PRO A 19 -9.37 12.98 13.87
C PRO A 19 -8.92 12.93 12.40
N LEU A 20 -7.76 13.52 12.11
CA LEU A 20 -7.09 13.36 10.82
C LEU A 20 -6.66 11.90 10.70
N SER A 21 -7.57 11.03 10.27
CA SER A 21 -7.24 9.65 9.96
C SER A 21 -6.36 9.68 8.72
N ALA A 22 -5.10 9.25 8.88
CA ALA A 22 -4.22 9.01 7.75
C ALA A 22 -4.89 7.96 6.85
N GLN A 23 -5.28 8.36 5.64
CA GLN A 23 -5.75 7.41 4.63
C GLN A 23 -4.64 6.37 4.38
N PRO A 24 -4.96 5.07 4.29
CA PRO A 24 -3.97 4.06 3.95
C PRO A 24 -3.39 4.37 2.57
N LEU A 25 -2.10 4.12 2.34
CA LEU A 25 -1.46 4.41 1.04
C LEU A 25 -2.08 3.63 -0.12
N VAL A 26 -2.58 2.44 0.18
CA VAL A 26 -3.31 1.60 -0.76
C VAL A 26 -4.62 1.18 -0.12
N ARG A 27 -5.71 1.38 -0.84
CA ARG A 27 -7.01 0.81 -0.52
C ARG A 27 -7.11 -0.57 -1.14
N MET A 28 -7.47 -1.56 -0.33
CA MET A 28 -7.75 -2.92 -0.77
C MET A 28 -9.26 -3.17 -0.74
N ALA A 29 -9.78 -3.84 -1.76
CA ALA A 29 -11.14 -4.35 -1.81
C ALA A 29 -11.19 -5.70 -2.51
N ILE A 30 -12.22 -6.49 -2.23
CA ILE A 30 -12.41 -7.81 -2.83
C ILE A 30 -13.60 -7.75 -3.79
N VAL A 31 -13.41 -8.29 -4.98
CA VAL A 31 -14.43 -8.36 -6.03
C VAL A 31 -14.76 -9.82 -6.28
N ASP A 32 -16.03 -10.20 -6.16
CA ASP A 32 -16.50 -11.49 -6.63
C ASP A 32 -16.50 -11.47 -8.15
N ARG A 33 -15.74 -12.38 -8.78
CA ARG A 33 -15.53 -12.41 -10.23
C ARG A 33 -16.63 -13.18 -10.96
N ASP A 34 -17.47 -13.90 -10.24
CA ASP A 34 -18.64 -14.58 -10.79
C ASP A 34 -19.84 -13.62 -10.82
N SER A 35 -20.00 -12.75 -9.81
CA SER A 35 -21.09 -11.75 -9.77
C SER A 35 -20.69 -10.34 -10.22
N GLY A 36 -19.39 -10.04 -10.28
CA GLY A 36 -18.85 -8.70 -10.54
C GLY A 36 -19.03 -7.71 -9.39
N GLN A 37 -19.57 -8.16 -8.25
CA GLN A 37 -19.88 -7.29 -7.12
C GLN A 37 -18.67 -7.09 -6.23
N TRP A 38 -18.59 -5.89 -5.65
CA TRP A 38 -17.65 -5.59 -4.58
C TRP A 38 -18.18 -6.22 -3.30
N LEU A 39 -17.38 -7.06 -2.66
CA LEU A 39 -17.79 -7.72 -1.44
C LEU A 39 -17.80 -6.72 -0.27
N PRO A 40 -18.93 -6.59 0.44
CA PRO A 40 -19.00 -5.70 1.60
C PRO A 40 -18.12 -6.21 2.74
N GLU A 41 -17.53 -5.26 3.47
CA GLU A 41 -16.73 -5.56 4.65
C GLU A 41 -17.56 -5.43 5.92
N TYR A 42 -17.47 -6.45 6.76
CA TYR A 42 -18.12 -6.55 8.05
C TYR A 42 -17.09 -6.41 9.15
N ARG A 43 -17.31 -5.49 10.09
CA ARG A 43 -16.47 -5.38 11.29
C ARG A 43 -16.97 -6.32 12.38
N HIS A 44 -16.10 -7.16 12.90
CA HIS A 44 -16.43 -8.04 14.03
C HIS A 44 -15.20 -8.23 14.92
N ARG A 45 -15.34 -7.95 16.23
CA ARG A 45 -14.30 -8.12 17.26
C ARG A 45 -12.95 -7.43 16.97
N GLY A 46 -12.96 -6.33 16.22
CA GLY A 46 -11.76 -5.58 15.84
C GLY A 46 -11.24 -5.90 14.45
N ASP A 47 -11.70 -7.01 13.86
CA ASP A 47 -11.29 -7.47 12.54
C ASP A 47 -12.28 -7.07 11.44
N ARG A 48 -11.80 -7.15 10.20
CA ARG A 48 -12.59 -6.96 8.97
C ARG A 48 -12.78 -8.30 8.30
N TRP A 49 -14.03 -8.61 8.00
CA TRP A 49 -14.45 -9.87 7.39
C TRP A 49 -15.16 -9.58 6.08
N ILE A 50 -15.00 -10.48 5.12
CA ILE A 50 -15.81 -10.52 3.91
C ILE A 50 -16.53 -11.87 3.87
N ALA A 51 -17.75 -11.88 3.35
CA ALA A 51 -18.48 -13.11 3.13
C ALA A 51 -18.13 -13.66 1.75
N GLY A 52 -17.42 -14.80 1.72
CA GLY A 52 -17.18 -15.56 0.49
C GLY A 52 -18.30 -16.56 0.22
N THR A 53 -18.59 -16.81 -1.06
CA THR A 53 -19.45 -17.93 -1.48
C THR A 53 -18.55 -19.07 -1.94
N PRO A 54 -18.65 -20.28 -1.36
CA PRO A 54 -17.82 -21.41 -1.79
C PRO A 54 -17.86 -21.62 -3.32
N ALA A 55 -16.71 -21.98 -3.88
CA ALA A 55 -16.42 -22.11 -5.30
C ALA A 55 -16.46 -20.81 -6.13
N HIS A 56 -16.90 -19.68 -5.59
CA HIS A 56 -16.77 -18.39 -6.30
C HIS A 56 -15.31 -17.96 -6.37
N ARG A 57 -14.95 -17.40 -7.52
CA ARG A 57 -13.67 -16.76 -7.76
C ARG A 57 -13.72 -15.34 -7.25
N TYR A 58 -12.59 -14.85 -6.74
CA TYR A 58 -12.47 -13.47 -6.35
C TYR A 58 -11.19 -12.83 -6.87
N GLY A 59 -11.23 -11.51 -7.02
CA GLY A 59 -10.08 -10.67 -7.34
C GLY A 59 -9.79 -9.73 -6.18
N VAL A 60 -8.52 -9.41 -5.97
CA VAL A 60 -8.09 -8.37 -5.04
C VAL A 60 -7.83 -7.10 -5.82
N ARG A 61 -8.62 -6.05 -5.55
CA ARG A 61 -8.39 -4.73 -6.12
C ARG A 61 -7.55 -3.89 -5.19
N LEU A 62 -6.46 -3.35 -5.73
CA LEU A 62 -5.53 -2.46 -5.06
C LEU A 62 -5.60 -1.09 -5.72
N ALA A 63 -5.81 -0.04 -4.93
CA ALA A 63 -5.84 1.34 -5.41
C ALA A 63 -4.83 2.18 -4.64
N ASN A 64 -3.80 2.69 -5.31
CA ASN A 64 -2.90 3.68 -4.74
C ASN A 64 -3.66 4.98 -4.53
N THR A 65 -3.67 5.49 -3.30
CA THR A 65 -4.36 6.74 -2.95
C THR A 65 -3.37 7.88 -2.70
N SER A 66 -2.16 7.77 -3.24
CA SER A 66 -1.10 8.74 -3.09
C SER A 66 -0.53 9.17 -4.45
N GLY A 67 0.14 10.32 -4.45
CA GLY A 67 0.90 10.84 -5.59
C GLY A 67 2.29 10.21 -5.75
N GLU A 68 2.58 9.10 -5.07
CA GLU A 68 3.89 8.45 -5.07
C GLU A 68 3.77 7.01 -5.57
N ARG A 69 4.82 6.48 -6.17
CA ARG A 69 4.92 5.07 -6.50
C ARG A 69 5.09 4.23 -5.24
N VAL A 70 4.36 3.11 -5.17
CA VAL A 70 4.38 2.20 -4.01
C VAL A 70 4.58 0.76 -4.44
N LEU A 71 5.29 -0.01 -3.62
CA LEU A 71 5.34 -1.47 -3.69
C LEU A 71 4.28 -2.05 -2.76
N VAL A 72 3.51 -3.00 -3.26
CA VAL A 72 2.46 -3.73 -2.52
C VAL A 72 2.79 -5.21 -2.51
N VAL A 73 3.18 -5.74 -1.35
CA VAL A 73 3.31 -7.17 -1.13
C VAL A 73 1.95 -7.71 -0.72
N LEU A 74 1.29 -8.45 -1.61
CA LEU A 74 -0.03 -9.06 -1.38
C LEU A 74 0.14 -10.49 -0.87
N SER A 75 -0.53 -10.81 0.23
CA SER A 75 -0.66 -12.16 0.77
C SER A 75 -2.12 -12.63 0.77
N VAL A 76 -2.30 -13.90 0.48
CA VAL A 76 -3.57 -14.64 0.63
C VAL A 76 -3.24 -15.96 1.32
N ASP A 77 -3.93 -16.26 2.41
CA ASP A 77 -3.72 -17.46 3.22
C ASP A 77 -2.24 -17.62 3.68
N GLY A 78 -1.60 -16.51 4.05
CA GLY A 78 -0.18 -16.50 4.41
C GLY A 78 0.79 -16.75 3.25
N VAL A 79 0.32 -16.77 2.00
CA VAL A 79 1.14 -17.02 0.79
C VAL A 79 1.25 -15.75 -0.06
N ASN A 80 2.48 -15.41 -0.48
CA ASN A 80 2.73 -14.29 -1.37
C ASN A 80 2.10 -14.54 -2.75
N ALA A 81 1.29 -13.59 -3.23
CA ALA A 81 0.56 -13.71 -4.50
C ALA A 81 1.45 -13.70 -5.75
N VAL A 82 2.68 -13.21 -5.65
CA VAL A 82 3.65 -13.17 -6.75
C VAL A 82 4.56 -14.39 -6.74
N THR A 83 5.10 -14.77 -5.58
CA THR A 83 6.13 -15.83 -5.50
C THR A 83 5.58 -17.21 -5.13
N GLY A 84 4.40 -17.30 -4.50
CA GLY A 84 3.86 -18.57 -3.98
C GLY A 84 4.55 -19.08 -2.72
N GLU A 85 5.53 -18.35 -2.19
CA GLU A 85 6.22 -18.65 -0.94
C GLU A 85 5.41 -18.16 0.27
N THR A 86 5.79 -18.58 1.47
CA THR A 86 5.28 -17.97 2.71
C THR A 86 5.51 -16.47 2.66
N ALA A 87 4.46 -15.69 2.95
CA ALA A 87 4.48 -14.25 2.84
C ALA A 87 5.38 -13.61 3.91
N GLY A 88 6.12 -12.59 3.50
CA GLY A 88 6.94 -11.74 4.35
C GLY A 88 7.12 -10.35 3.74
N PRO A 89 7.47 -9.34 4.54
CA PRO A 89 7.53 -7.94 4.09
C PRO A 89 8.66 -7.65 3.10
N GLN A 90 9.72 -8.45 3.11
CA GLN A 90 10.91 -8.28 2.25
C GLN A 90 10.86 -9.21 1.05
N GLN A 91 9.78 -9.12 0.27
CA GLN A 91 9.54 -9.98 -0.89
C GLN A 91 9.06 -9.17 -2.10
N ALA A 92 9.03 -9.84 -3.26
CA ALA A 92 8.44 -9.28 -4.46
C ALA A 92 6.95 -8.95 -4.26
N GLY A 93 6.48 -7.95 -5.00
CA GLY A 93 5.12 -7.45 -4.95
C GLY A 93 4.75 -6.68 -6.21
N TYR A 94 3.58 -6.06 -6.19
CA TYR A 94 3.07 -5.23 -7.27
C TYR A 94 3.53 -3.80 -7.09
N VAL A 95 4.09 -3.20 -8.13
CA VAL A 95 4.41 -1.76 -8.12
C VAL A 95 3.22 -1.03 -8.69
N LEU A 96 2.68 -0.07 -7.94
CA LEU A 96 1.60 0.81 -8.37
C LEU A 96 2.13 2.23 -8.53
N ASP A 97 1.96 2.79 -9.71
CA ASP A 97 2.21 4.19 -10.02
C ASP A 97 1.25 5.11 -9.25
N PRO A 98 1.54 6.42 -9.18
CA PRO A 98 0.65 7.40 -8.56
C PRO A 98 -0.80 7.24 -9.03
N TRP A 99 -1.72 7.05 -8.08
CA TRP A 99 -3.17 6.89 -8.33
C TRP A 99 -3.59 5.65 -9.14
N GLU A 100 -2.65 4.73 -9.41
CA GLU A 100 -2.92 3.52 -10.18
C GLU A 100 -3.86 2.56 -9.44
N ASN A 101 -4.65 1.82 -10.21
CA ASN A 101 -5.46 0.70 -9.74
C ASN A 101 -4.99 -0.59 -10.42
N ALA A 102 -4.85 -1.66 -9.65
CA ALA A 102 -4.58 -3.00 -10.15
C ALA A 102 -5.63 -3.99 -9.63
N GLU A 103 -5.93 -4.99 -10.44
CA GLU A 103 -6.78 -6.12 -10.06
C GLU A 103 -5.99 -7.41 -10.18
N ILE A 104 -5.90 -8.14 -9.07
CA ILE A 104 -5.12 -9.37 -8.96
C ILE A 104 -6.08 -10.55 -8.83
N ASP A 105 -6.15 -11.35 -9.89
CA ASP A 105 -7.11 -12.47 -10.00
C ASP A 105 -6.60 -13.79 -9.39
N GLY A 106 -5.33 -13.86 -8.97
CA GLY A 106 -4.75 -15.09 -8.44
C GLY A 106 -3.25 -15.05 -8.18
N TRP A 107 -2.71 -16.19 -7.75
CA TRP A 107 -1.27 -16.41 -7.62
C TRP A 107 -0.60 -16.52 -8.99
N ARG A 108 0.49 -15.77 -9.20
CA ARG A 108 1.27 -15.89 -10.42
C ARG A 108 2.02 -17.22 -10.46
N LYS A 109 1.82 -17.98 -11.55
CA LYS A 109 2.62 -19.16 -11.88
C LYS A 109 3.70 -18.84 -12.91
N SER A 110 3.39 -17.95 -13.84
CA SER A 110 4.31 -17.41 -14.84
C SER A 110 3.86 -16.01 -15.28
N LEU A 111 4.45 -15.46 -16.35
CA LEU A 111 3.96 -14.22 -16.96
C LEU A 111 2.55 -14.37 -17.55
N ASP A 112 2.19 -15.59 -17.98
CA ASP A 112 0.94 -15.86 -18.72
C ASP A 112 -0.05 -16.73 -17.93
N ASP A 113 0.39 -17.38 -16.85
CA ASP A 113 -0.44 -18.33 -16.09
C ASP A 113 -0.69 -17.87 -14.65
N VAL A 114 -1.95 -17.95 -14.24
CA VAL A 114 -2.46 -17.47 -12.95
C VAL A 114 -3.33 -18.54 -12.30
N ALA A 115 -2.97 -18.94 -11.08
CA ALA A 115 -3.82 -19.78 -10.24
C ALA A 115 -4.86 -18.90 -9.56
N ARG A 116 -6.13 -18.98 -10.00
CA ARG A 116 -7.19 -18.08 -9.52
C ARG A 116 -7.44 -18.21 -8.02
N PHE A 117 -7.75 -17.10 -7.36
CA PHE A 117 -8.27 -17.15 -6.01
C PHE A 117 -9.72 -17.66 -6.01
N VAL A 118 -10.03 -18.56 -5.07
CA VAL A 118 -11.35 -19.20 -4.94
C VAL A 118 -11.70 -19.30 -3.46
N PHE A 119 -12.95 -18.99 -3.10
CA PHE A 119 -13.44 -19.29 -1.76
C PHE A 119 -13.70 -20.77 -1.61
N THR A 120 -13.17 -21.38 -0.57
CA THR A 120 -13.30 -22.82 -0.32
C THR A 120 -13.32 -23.09 1.18
N ASP A 121 -13.74 -24.30 1.56
CA ASP A 121 -13.65 -24.76 2.94
C ASP A 121 -12.18 -24.89 3.38
N LEU A 122 -11.93 -24.67 4.67
CA LEU A 122 -10.60 -24.69 5.29
C LEU A 122 -9.70 -25.87 4.86
N PRO A 123 -10.14 -27.16 4.90
CA PRO A 123 -9.28 -28.29 4.52
C PRO A 123 -8.84 -28.25 3.04
N ASP A 124 -9.61 -27.58 2.19
CA ASP A 124 -9.34 -27.48 0.76
C ASP A 124 -8.54 -26.22 0.39
N SER A 125 -8.32 -25.31 1.34
CA SER A 125 -7.51 -24.11 1.14
C SER A 125 -6.09 -24.46 0.69
N TYR A 126 -5.50 -23.59 -0.14
CA TYR A 126 -4.17 -23.82 -0.72
C TYR A 126 -3.11 -23.95 0.39
N ALA A 127 -3.19 -23.12 1.41
CA ALA A 127 -2.25 -23.10 2.51
C ALA A 127 -2.40 -24.36 3.40
N ALA A 128 -3.62 -24.83 3.68
CA ALA A 128 -3.82 -26.11 4.37
C ALA A 128 -3.24 -27.30 3.58
N ARG A 129 -3.45 -27.34 2.26
CA ARG A 129 -2.91 -28.40 1.38
C ARG A 129 -1.39 -28.38 1.25
N THR A 130 -0.76 -27.24 1.50
CA THR A 130 0.70 -27.07 1.45
C THR A 130 1.36 -27.06 2.84
N GLY A 131 0.60 -27.38 3.90
CA GLY A 131 1.13 -27.50 5.27
C GLY A 131 1.44 -26.17 5.93
N ARG A 132 0.72 -25.11 5.56
CA ARG A 132 0.85 -23.74 6.09
C ARG A 132 -0.50 -23.29 6.69
N PRO A 133 -0.95 -23.87 7.82
CA PRO A 133 -2.30 -23.61 8.35
C PRO A 133 -2.45 -22.24 9.03
N ASP A 134 -1.35 -21.55 9.28
CA ASP A 134 -1.37 -20.21 9.86
C ASP A 134 -1.88 -19.20 8.83
N ASP A 135 -2.68 -18.22 9.27
CA ASP A 135 -3.26 -17.16 8.44
C ASP A 135 -4.23 -17.60 7.32
N VAL A 136 -4.80 -18.81 7.38
CA VAL A 136 -5.82 -19.24 6.41
C VAL A 136 -7.06 -18.34 6.48
N GLY A 137 -7.52 -17.88 5.32
CA GLY A 137 -8.63 -16.94 5.18
C GLY A 137 -8.22 -15.48 5.34
N VAL A 138 -6.94 -15.19 5.61
CA VAL A 138 -6.43 -13.82 5.76
C VAL A 138 -5.92 -13.32 4.42
N ILE A 139 -6.42 -12.14 4.01
CA ILE A 139 -5.91 -11.39 2.86
C ILE A 139 -5.25 -10.12 3.41
N GLY A 140 -3.96 -9.94 3.11
CA GLY A 140 -3.14 -8.88 3.69
C GLY A 140 -2.30 -8.16 2.65
N ILE A 141 -1.98 -6.89 2.93
CA ILE A 141 -0.99 -6.14 2.16
C ILE A 141 0.04 -5.48 3.07
N ALA A 142 1.30 -5.53 2.65
CA ALA A 142 2.34 -4.64 3.16
C ALA A 142 2.69 -3.63 2.06
N VAL A 143 2.68 -2.33 2.41
CA VAL A 143 2.83 -1.23 1.46
C VAL A 143 4.10 -0.45 1.78
N PHE A 144 4.98 -0.31 0.79
CA PHE A 144 6.25 0.38 0.93
C PHE A 144 6.31 1.53 -0.05
N ARG A 145 6.76 2.69 0.44
CA ARG A 145 7.09 3.82 -0.44
C ARG A 145 8.39 3.52 -1.16
N GLU A 146 8.49 4.05 -2.38
CA GLU A 146 9.75 4.01 -3.10
C GLU A 146 10.87 4.76 -2.34
N ALA A 147 12.04 4.13 -2.25
CA ALA A 147 13.22 4.76 -1.67
C ALA A 147 13.70 5.90 -2.58
N ARG A 148 13.71 7.13 -2.05
CA ARG A 148 14.29 8.28 -2.75
C ARG A 148 15.80 8.31 -2.51
N PRO A 149 16.63 8.47 -3.56
CA PRO A 149 18.04 8.76 -3.37
C PRO A 149 18.17 10.01 -2.49
N LEU A 150 18.99 9.94 -1.43
CA LEU A 150 19.39 11.15 -0.73
C LEU A 150 20.11 12.04 -1.74
N ALA A 151 19.60 13.25 -1.96
CA ALA A 151 20.33 14.23 -2.74
C ALA A 151 21.63 14.53 -1.97
N VAL A 152 22.75 13.99 -2.46
CA VAL A 152 24.06 14.41 -1.98
C VAL A 152 24.19 15.87 -2.38
N LEU A 153 24.07 16.77 -1.41
CA LEU A 153 24.44 18.16 -1.63
C LEU A 153 25.92 18.15 -2.00
N GLN A 154 26.21 18.33 -3.29
CA GLN A 154 27.57 18.46 -3.75
C GLN A 154 28.10 19.76 -3.15
N GLU A 155 29.03 19.62 -2.19
CA GLU A 155 29.70 20.76 -1.59
C GLU A 155 30.36 21.55 -2.72
N ALA A 156 30.03 22.84 -2.84
CA ALA A 156 30.62 23.69 -3.86
C ALA A 156 32.15 23.64 -3.70
N PRO A 157 32.92 23.49 -4.80
CA PRO A 157 34.37 23.44 -4.70
C PRO A 157 34.87 24.69 -3.99
N ALA A 158 35.72 24.50 -2.97
CA ALA A 158 36.31 25.60 -2.22
C ALA A 158 37.00 26.57 -3.20
N PRO A 159 36.83 27.90 -3.01
CA PRO A 159 37.50 28.87 -3.88
C PRO A 159 39.01 28.65 -3.82
N MET A 160 39.64 28.45 -4.98
CA MET A 160 41.09 28.26 -5.06
C MET A 160 41.83 29.51 -4.55
N ALA A 161 42.38 29.42 -3.34
CA ALA A 161 43.25 30.43 -2.76
C ALA A 161 44.65 30.31 -3.39
N GLY A 162 44.86 30.91 -4.57
CA GLY A 162 46.15 30.76 -5.24
C GLY A 162 46.35 31.52 -6.54
N ALA A 163 46.02 32.81 -6.61
CA ALA A 163 46.36 33.64 -7.78
C ALA A 163 46.79 35.09 -7.46
N ALA A 164 47.12 35.40 -6.20
CA ALA A 164 47.43 36.78 -5.77
C ALA A 164 48.87 37.04 -5.28
N ARG A 165 49.80 36.09 -5.41
CA ARG A 165 51.22 36.28 -5.02
C ARG A 165 52.19 35.88 -6.13
N ALA A 166 52.13 36.57 -7.26
CA ALA A 166 53.19 36.53 -8.27
C ALA A 166 53.24 37.85 -9.06
N LYS A 167 53.28 38.99 -8.36
CA LYS A 167 53.58 40.29 -9.00
C LYS A 167 54.15 41.30 -8.01
N ALA A 168 55.20 40.91 -7.28
CA ALA A 168 55.99 41.84 -6.47
C ALA A 168 57.39 41.28 -6.20
N ALA A 169 58.22 41.19 -7.24
CA ALA A 169 59.68 41.12 -7.10
C ALA A 169 60.34 41.41 -8.46
N ALA A 170 60.70 42.66 -8.69
CA ALA A 170 61.76 43.04 -9.63
C ALA A 170 62.64 44.07 -8.90
N PRO A 171 63.91 43.79 -8.61
CA PRO A 171 64.84 44.80 -8.13
C PRO A 171 65.40 45.62 -9.30
N ALA A 172 65.78 46.86 -8.99
CA ALA A 172 66.46 47.82 -9.86
C ALA A 172 67.97 47.53 -9.97
#